data_AF-A0A7C4FLQ3-F1
#
_entry.id   AF-A0A7C4FLQ3-F1
#
_cell.length_a   1.000
_cell.length_b   1.000
_cell.length_c   1.000
_cell.angle_alpha   90.00
_cell.angle_beta   90.00
_cell.angle_gamma   90.00
#
_symmetry.space_group_name_H-M   'P 1'
#
loop_
_entity.id
_entity.type
_entity.pdbx_description
1 polymer ?
#
loop_
_entity_poly.entity_id
_entity_poly.type
_entity_poly.pdbx_seq_one_letter_code
_entity_poly.pdbx_strand_id
1 'polypeptide(L)'
;MTFEPRDNFYFIFYIEKNNKFWVIPSKDIVKLGIRNKSGKNIGKISLSLPKTETGNKVQKFQKYINDSGFNLLRQYGQTADNSG
;
A
#
# COMPACT_ATOMS: atom_id res chain seq x y z
N MET A 1 -11.09 5.47 -1.59
CA MET A 1 -11.38 4.04 -1.31
C MET A 1 -12.12 3.94 0.01
N THR A 2 -13.06 3.00 0.15
CA THR A 2 -13.70 2.62 1.42
C THR A 2 -13.43 1.14 1.63
N PHE A 3 -12.88 0.77 2.78
CA PHE A 3 -12.54 -0.62 3.11
C PHE A 3 -12.28 -0.76 4.62
N GLU A 4 -12.46 -1.96 5.15
CA GLU A 4 -12.07 -2.31 6.53
C GLU A 4 -10.65 -2.90 6.54
N PRO A 5 -9.67 -2.30 7.25
CA PRO A 5 -8.31 -2.79 7.29
C PRO A 5 -8.21 -4.11 8.07
N ARG A 6 -7.52 -5.10 7.51
CA ARG A 6 -7.34 -6.42 8.13
C ARG A 6 -6.04 -7.07 7.67
N ASP A 7 -5.60 -8.08 8.42
CA ASP A 7 -4.46 -8.91 8.01
C ASP A 7 -4.77 -9.62 6.69
N ASN A 8 -3.73 -9.93 5.93
CA ASN A 8 -3.82 -10.60 4.62
C ASN A 8 -4.67 -9.87 3.56
N PHE A 9 -4.97 -8.59 3.76
CA PHE A 9 -5.64 -7.76 2.76
C PHE A 9 -4.70 -6.68 2.25
N TYR A 10 -4.40 -6.73 0.95
CA TYR A 10 -3.42 -5.87 0.30
C TYR A 10 -4.03 -5.13 -0.89
N PHE A 11 -3.45 -3.97 -1.18
CA PHE A 11 -3.67 -3.25 -2.42
C PHE A 11 -2.42 -3.35 -3.28
N ILE A 12 -2.61 -3.69 -4.55
CA ILE A 12 -1.55 -3.71 -5.56
C ILE A 12 -1.90 -2.65 -6.60
N PHE A 13 -1.03 -1.64 -6.73
CA PHE A 13 -1.17 -0.60 -7.73
C PHE A 13 -0.03 -0.73 -8.74
N TYR A 14 -0.35 -0.62 -10.02
CA TYR A 14 0.64 -0.42 -11.08
C TYR A 14 0.60 1.03 -11.54
N ILE A 15 1.76 1.66 -11.69
CA ILE A 15 1.88 2.99 -12.32
C ILE A 15 2.80 2.85 -13.52
N GLU A 16 2.22 3.04 -14.70
CA GLU A 16 2.91 2.92 -15.98
C GLU A 16 4.05 3.93 -16.14
N LYS A 17 3.84 5.18 -15.67
CA LYS A 17 4.80 6.29 -15.81
C LYS A 17 6.22 5.96 -15.32
N ASN A 18 6.34 5.08 -14.33
CA ASN A 18 7.62 4.68 -13.75
C ASN A 18 7.76 3.16 -13.64
N ASN A 19 6.92 2.41 -14.38
CA ASN A 19 6.93 0.95 -14.50
C ASN A 19 7.16 0.21 -13.17
N LYS A 20 6.35 0.53 -12.16
CA LYS A 20 6.51 0.00 -10.80
C LYS A 20 5.19 -0.54 -10.26
N PHE A 21 5.30 -1.52 -9.38
CA PHE A 21 4.21 -1.99 -8.53
C PHE A 21 4.36 -1.41 -7.12
N TRP A 22 3.24 -1.01 -6.52
CA TRP A 22 3.14 -0.71 -5.09
C TRP A 22 2.24 -1.75 -4.45
N VAL A 23 2.81 -2.57 -3.58
CA VAL A 23 2.11 -3.60 -2.82
C VAL A 23 2.05 -3.12 -1.38
N ILE A 24 0.85 -2.77 -0.92
CA ILE A 24 0.67 -2.09 0.38
C ILE A 24 -0.40 -2.83 1.20
N PRO A 25 -0.10 -3.23 2.45
CA PRO A 25 -1.09 -3.77 3.37
C PRO A 25 -2.24 -2.77 3.61
N SER A 26 -3.47 -3.26 3.71
CA SER A 26 -4.66 -2.43 3.98
C SER A 26 -4.51 -1.60 5.27
N LYS A 27 -3.90 -2.17 6.32
CA LYS A 27 -3.56 -1.46 7.58
C LYS A 27 -2.60 -0.29 7.36
N ASP A 28 -1.69 -0.39 6.40
CA ASP A 28 -0.75 0.70 6.07
C ASP A 28 -1.40 1.75 5.14
N ILE A 29 -2.38 1.38 4.30
CA ILE A 29 -3.14 2.35 3.50
C ILE A 29 -3.84 3.39 4.40
N VAL A 30 -4.38 2.99 5.55
CA VAL A 30 -5.02 3.92 6.50
C VAL A 30 -4.03 4.91 7.10
N LYS A 31 -2.79 4.47 7.36
CA LYS A 31 -1.73 5.32 7.91
C LYS A 31 -1.10 6.25 6.87
N LEU A 32 -1.02 5.79 5.62
CA LEU A 32 -0.37 6.51 4.52
C LEU A 32 -1.32 7.46 3.78
N GLY A 33 -2.61 7.10 3.71
CA GLY A 33 -3.64 7.85 3.04
C GLY A 33 -4.20 8.99 3.88
N ILE A 34 -4.98 9.84 3.24
CA ILE A 34 -5.71 10.94 3.86
C ILE A 34 -7.19 10.56 3.86
N ARG A 35 -7.82 10.57 5.04
CA ARG A 35 -9.28 10.43 5.13
C ARG A 35 -9.92 11.77 4.79
N ASN A 36 -10.75 11.78 3.74
CA ASN A 36 -11.39 13.00 3.27
C ASN A 36 -12.46 13.45 4.28
N LYS A 37 -12.38 14.70 4.73
CA LYS A 37 -13.31 15.30 5.71
C LYS A 37 -14.40 16.15 5.07
N SER A 38 -14.27 16.49 3.79
CA SER A 38 -15.21 17.33 3.04
C SER A 38 -15.29 16.93 1.55
N GLY A 39 -16.33 17.40 0.85
CA GLY A 39 -16.57 17.18 -0.59
C GLY A 39 -17.26 15.86 -0.95
N LYS A 40 -17.36 15.56 -2.25
CA LYS A 40 -18.07 14.37 -2.78
C LYS A 40 -17.50 13.02 -2.29
N ASN A 41 -16.27 13.01 -1.79
CA ASN A 41 -15.58 11.80 -1.34
C ASN A 41 -15.38 11.74 0.18
N ILE A 42 -16.19 12.45 0.97
CA ILE A 42 -16.18 12.38 2.45
C ILE A 42 -16.16 10.93 2.94
N GLY A 43 -15.37 10.68 3.97
CA GLY A 43 -15.24 9.38 4.61
C GLY A 43 -14.32 8.41 3.88
N LYS A 44 -14.05 8.62 2.58
CA LYS A 44 -13.13 7.80 1.78
C LYS A 44 -11.67 8.15 2.08
N ILE A 45 -10.79 7.18 1.89
CA ILE A 45 -9.33 7.35 1.92
C ILE A 45 -8.82 7.69 0.52
N SER A 46 -8.03 8.76 0.42
CA SER A 46 -7.27 9.14 -0.75
C SER A 46 -5.80 8.81 -0.53
N LEU A 47 -5.19 8.07 -1.44
CA LEU A 47 -3.76 7.74 -1.40
C LEU A 47 -3.06 8.38 -2.59
N SER A 48 -1.91 8.99 -2.37
CA SER A 48 -1.09 9.56 -3.42
C SER A 48 0.26 8.86 -3.44
N LEU A 49 0.51 8.08 -4.49
CA LEU A 49 1.76 7.35 -4.70
C LEU A 49 2.80 8.24 -5.41
N PRO A 50 4.10 8.06 -5.12
CA PRO A 50 5.15 8.78 -5.84
C PRO A 50 5.21 8.35 -7.31
N LYS A 51 5.27 9.33 -8.21
CA LYS A 51 5.42 9.13 -9.66
C LYS A 51 6.84 9.46 -10.15
N THR A 52 7.68 10.02 -9.28
CA THR A 52 9.09 10.32 -9.50
C THR A 52 9.95 9.26 -8.81
N GLU A 53 11.23 9.21 -9.16
CA GLU A 53 12.17 8.23 -8.61
C GLU A 53 12.92 8.74 -7.39
N THR A 54 12.93 10.06 -7.18
CA THR A 54 13.66 10.72 -6.10
C THR A 54 12.74 11.57 -5.24
N GLY A 55 13.19 11.86 -4.01
CA GLY A 55 12.52 12.72 -3.03
C GLY A 55 12.02 11.97 -1.79
N ASN A 56 11.72 12.74 -0.73
CA ASN A 56 11.34 12.23 0.59
C ASN A 56 10.14 11.28 0.55
N LYS A 57 9.21 11.52 -0.38
CA LYS A 57 8.03 10.67 -0.57
C LYS A 57 8.40 9.30 -1.12
N VAL A 58 9.40 9.18 -1.99
CA VAL A 58 9.84 7.87 -2.51
C VAL A 58 10.46 7.05 -1.37
N GLN A 59 11.32 7.66 -0.55
CA GLN A 59 11.95 7.00 0.59
C GLN A 59 10.92 6.39 1.55
N LYS A 60 9.85 7.13 1.88
CA LYS A 60 8.75 6.63 2.71
C LYS A 60 8.05 5.40 2.13
N PHE A 61 8.04 5.26 0.80
CA PHE A 61 7.34 4.20 0.09
C PHE A 61 8.24 3.06 -0.40
N GLN A 62 9.57 3.14 -0.23
CA GLN A 62 10.52 2.17 -0.78
C GLN A 62 10.20 0.72 -0.41
N LYS A 63 9.76 0.46 0.83
CA LYS A 63 9.41 -0.90 1.30
C LYS A 63 8.21 -1.54 0.58
N TYR A 64 7.43 -0.76 -0.16
CA TYR A 64 6.24 -1.26 -0.86
C TYR A 64 6.46 -1.47 -2.36
N ILE A 65 7.64 -1.18 -2.89
CA ILE A 65 7.89 -1.15 -4.34
C ILE A 65 8.38 -2.51 -4.83
N ASN A 66 7.82 -3.00 -5.94
CA ASN A 66 8.25 -4.21 -6.65
C ASN A 66 8.51 -5.39 -5.69
N ASP A 67 9.69 -6.02 -5.77
CA ASP A 67 10.05 -7.19 -4.97
C ASP A 67 9.94 -6.94 -3.46
N SER A 68 10.35 -5.76 -2.98
CA SER A 68 10.18 -5.39 -1.57
C SER A 68 8.72 -5.42 -1.15
N GLY A 69 7.83 -4.90 -2.01
CA GLY A 69 6.40 -4.95 -1.80
C GLY A 69 5.83 -6.37 -1.87
N PHE A 70 6.20 -7.15 -2.88
CA PHE A 70 5.74 -8.53 -3.03
C PHE A 70 6.24 -9.46 -1.91
N ASN A 71 7.40 -9.18 -1.33
CA ASN A 71 7.90 -9.89 -0.15
C ASN A 71 6.98 -9.72 1.07
N LEU A 72 6.23 -8.61 1.18
CA LEU A 72 5.23 -8.41 2.23
C LEU A 72 4.05 -9.39 2.13
N LEU A 73 3.78 -9.95 0.93
CA LEU A 73 2.77 -11.01 0.76
C LEU A 73 3.30 -12.37 1.25
N ARG A 74 4.57 -12.65 0.97
CA ARG A 74 5.22 -13.95 1.25
C ARG A 74 5.41 -14.19 2.74
N GLN A 75 5.69 -13.14 3.51
CA GLN A 75 5.87 -13.23 4.96
C GLN A 75 4.64 -13.76 5.70
N TYR A 76 3.43 -13.54 5.17
CA TYR A 76 2.20 -14.06 5.79
C TYR A 76 1.79 -15.45 5.29
N GLY A 77 2.20 -15.85 4.08
CA GLY A 77 2.02 -17.22 3.62
C GLY A 77 2.82 -18.22 4.47
N GLN A 78 4.02 -17.83 4.91
CA GLN A 78 4.92 -18.70 5.67
C GLN A 78 4.61 -18.78 7.18
N THR A 79 3.95 -17.77 7.77
CA THR A 79 3.57 -17.83 9.19
C THR A 79 2.35 -18.73 9.42
N ALA A 80 1.51 -18.95 8.40
CA ALA A 80 0.41 -19.90 8.44
C ALA A 80 0.89 -21.37 8.41
N ASP A 81 2.03 -21.65 7.78
CA ASP A 81 2.58 -23.02 7.66
C ASP A 81 3.47 -23.44 8.85
N ASN A 82 3.99 -22.50 9.63
CA ASN A 82 4.84 -22.77 10.81
C ASN A 82 4.07 -22.82 12.14
N SER A 83 2.73 -22.92 12.09
CA SER A 83 1.87 -23.08 13.28
C SER A 83 1.31 -24.50 13.43
N GLY A 84 1.91 -25.48 12.75
CA GLY A 84 1.63 -26.92 12.88
C GLY A 84 2.58 -27.62 13.84
#